data_AF-A0A0A1CY88-F1
#
_entry.id   AF-A0A0A1CY88-F1
#
_cell.length_a   1.000
_cell.length_b   1.000
_cell.length_c   1.000
_cell.angle_alpha   90.00
_cell.angle_beta   90.00
_cell.angle_gamma   90.00
#
_symmetry.space_group_name_H-M   'P 1'
#
loop_
_entity.id
_entity.type
_entity.pdbx_description
1 polymer ?
#
loop_
_entity_poly.entity_id
_entity_poly.type
_entity_poly.pdbx_seq_one_letter_code
_entity_poly.pdbx_strand_id
1 'polypeptide(L)'
;MSFLILAMLVAVTAAATVWLARTRAERDNDPDSTFWYTFTGLCVLAPMILIPALASNLSSIVLLVLAASAAIAMHLFLRRQRALALLAAHRAQRQAGLATAAEQHQGLIDHWACYLLDPDTASKFPAMTNIHLPETAALVRSMAAAEQLTPAIPLTDDAVASYQRSVTELALALATAEKAAANT
;
A
#
# COMPACT_ATOMS: atom_id res chain seq x y z
N MET A 1 -34.01 -22.15 25.52
CA MET A 1 -32.54 -22.25 25.40
C MET A 1 -32.12 -22.81 24.05
N SER A 2 -32.69 -23.94 23.58
CA SER A 2 -32.31 -24.59 22.31
C SER A 2 -32.46 -23.71 21.05
N PHE A 3 -33.49 -22.86 20.97
CA PHE A 3 -33.69 -21.95 19.84
C PHE A 3 -32.59 -20.87 19.74
N LEU A 4 -32.12 -20.33 20.87
CA LEU A 4 -31.06 -19.32 20.89
C LEU A 4 -29.71 -19.91 20.45
N ILE A 5 -29.41 -21.13 20.87
CA ILE A 5 -28.20 -21.86 20.46
C ILE A 5 -28.23 -22.11 18.94
N LEU A 6 -29.39 -22.54 18.42
CA LEU A 6 -29.58 -22.74 16.98
C LEU A 6 -29.44 -21.43 16.20
N ALA A 7 -30.06 -20.34 16.67
CA ALA A 7 -29.95 -19.02 16.07
C ALA A 7 -28.50 -18.51 16.03
N MET A 8 -27.76 -18.67 17.13
CA MET A 8 -26.34 -18.31 17.20
C MET A 8 -25.52 -19.13 16.20
N LEU A 9 -25.74 -20.45 16.15
CA LEU A 9 -25.00 -21.34 15.26
C LEU A 9 -25.34 -21.06 13.78
N VAL A 10 -26.58 -20.69 13.44
CA VAL A 10 -26.96 -20.22 12.08
C VAL A 10 -26.22 -18.93 11.73
N ALA A 11 -26.18 -17.95 12.63
CA ALA A 11 -25.51 -16.69 12.40
C ALA A 11 -23.99 -16.89 12.20
N VAL A 12 -23.35 -17.69 13.05
CA VAL A 12 -21.91 -17.97 12.99
C VAL A 12 -21.57 -18.75 11.72
N THR A 13 -22.34 -19.77 11.36
CA THR A 13 -22.10 -20.55 10.13
C THR A 13 -22.25 -19.68 8.88
N ALA A 14 -23.33 -18.89 8.76
CA ALA A 14 -23.52 -17.96 7.64
C ALA A 14 -22.38 -16.94 7.53
N ALA A 15 -21.96 -16.34 8.65
CA ALA A 15 -20.86 -15.40 8.68
C ALA A 15 -19.52 -16.06 8.32
N ALA A 16 -19.23 -17.25 8.86
CA ALA A 16 -18.02 -18.00 8.57
C ALA A 16 -17.96 -18.43 7.10
N THR A 17 -19.06 -18.89 6.52
CA THR A 17 -19.13 -19.24 5.08
C THR A 17 -18.76 -18.05 4.20
N VAL A 18 -19.37 -16.89 4.43
CA VAL A 18 -19.05 -15.66 3.67
C VAL A 18 -17.60 -15.27 3.87
N TRP A 19 -17.09 -15.36 5.10
CA TRP A 19 -15.70 -15.03 5.42
C TRP A 19 -14.70 -15.95 4.71
N LEU A 20 -14.87 -17.28 4.78
CA LEU A 20 -14.00 -18.24 4.10
C LEU A 20 -14.06 -18.07 2.58
N ALA A 21 -15.27 -18.00 2.01
CA ALA A 21 -15.46 -17.85 0.57
C ALA A 21 -14.83 -16.56 0.03
N ARG A 22 -14.81 -15.48 0.82
CA ARG A 22 -14.23 -14.19 0.40
C ARG A 22 -12.73 -14.10 0.65
N THR A 23 -12.21 -14.67 1.73
CA THR A 23 -10.81 -14.48 2.13
C THR A 23 -9.87 -15.56 1.60
N ARG A 24 -10.31 -16.83 1.58
CA ARG A 24 -9.48 -17.94 1.09
C ARG A 24 -9.56 -18.07 -0.42
N ALA A 25 -10.74 -17.94 -1.01
CA ALA A 25 -10.87 -18.10 -2.45
C ALA A 25 -10.14 -17.02 -3.26
N GLU A 26 -10.12 -15.78 -2.76
CA GLU A 26 -9.32 -14.71 -3.37
C GLU A 26 -7.81 -14.92 -3.20
N ARG A 27 -7.39 -15.66 -2.16
CA ARG A 27 -5.97 -15.98 -1.94
C ARG A 27 -5.47 -17.05 -2.89
N ASP A 28 -6.31 -18.02 -3.22
CA ASP A 28 -5.96 -19.14 -4.11
C ASP A 28 -6.21 -18.80 -5.60
N ASN A 29 -6.83 -17.64 -5.89
CA ASN A 29 -7.21 -17.17 -7.24
C ASN A 29 -7.97 -18.24 -8.05
N ASP A 30 -8.69 -19.11 -7.35
CA ASP A 30 -9.38 -20.26 -7.93
C ASP A 30 -10.90 -20.08 -7.74
N PRO A 31 -11.66 -19.83 -8.82
CA PRO A 31 -13.11 -19.69 -8.73
C PRO A 31 -13.79 -20.96 -8.19
N ASP A 32 -13.18 -22.14 -8.35
CA ASP A 32 -13.73 -23.39 -7.88
C ASP A 32 -13.79 -23.44 -6.34
N SER A 33 -12.77 -22.89 -5.68
CA SER A 33 -12.76 -22.79 -4.21
C SER A 33 -13.92 -21.94 -3.66
N THR A 34 -14.30 -20.86 -4.35
CA THR A 34 -15.47 -20.03 -3.97
C THR A 34 -16.76 -20.85 -4.05
N PHE A 35 -16.91 -21.62 -5.12
CA PHE A 35 -18.05 -22.52 -5.29
C PHE A 35 -18.10 -23.55 -4.15
N TRP A 36 -16.99 -24.24 -3.85
CA TRP A 36 -16.96 -25.24 -2.78
C TRP A 36 -17.27 -24.66 -1.40
N TYR A 37 -16.74 -23.48 -1.04
CA TYR A 37 -17.05 -22.85 0.25
C TYR A 37 -18.51 -22.42 0.36
N THR A 38 -19.09 -21.87 -0.71
CA THR A 38 -20.51 -21.47 -0.72
C THR A 38 -21.45 -22.67 -0.71
N PHE A 39 -21.15 -23.70 -1.49
CA PHE A 39 -21.91 -24.94 -1.56
C PHE A 39 -21.91 -25.69 -0.22
N THR A 40 -20.73 -25.87 0.39
CA THR A 40 -20.61 -26.53 1.71
C THR A 40 -21.33 -25.76 2.81
N GLY A 41 -21.23 -24.43 2.82
CA GLY A 41 -21.98 -23.60 3.75
C GLY A 41 -23.49 -23.73 3.57
N LEU A 42 -23.97 -23.79 2.31
CA LEU A 42 -25.39 -23.99 2.01
C LEU A 42 -25.86 -25.39 2.47
N CYS A 43 -25.06 -26.43 2.27
CA CYS A 43 -25.36 -27.78 2.75
C CYS A 43 -25.48 -27.87 4.28
N VAL A 44 -24.75 -27.03 5.03
CA VAL A 44 -24.86 -26.95 6.49
C VAL A 44 -26.05 -26.09 6.92
N LEU A 45 -26.28 -24.96 6.26
CA LEU A 45 -27.38 -24.03 6.56
C LEU A 45 -28.77 -24.61 6.25
N ALA A 46 -28.89 -25.35 5.14
CA ALA A 46 -30.15 -25.91 4.68
C ALA A 46 -30.85 -26.79 5.75
N PRO A 47 -30.25 -27.86 6.29
CA PRO A 47 -30.90 -28.67 7.33
C PRO A 47 -31.15 -27.87 8.61
N MET A 48 -30.26 -26.92 8.91
CA MET A 48 -30.36 -26.09 10.11
C MET A 48 -31.58 -25.15 10.12
N ILE A 49 -32.03 -24.74 8.93
CA ILE A 49 -33.22 -23.89 8.73
C ILE A 49 -34.48 -24.72 8.44
N LEU A 50 -34.34 -25.85 7.72
CA LEU A 50 -35.45 -26.71 7.31
C LEU A 50 -35.97 -27.60 8.45
N ILE A 51 -35.12 -28.13 9.32
CA ILE A 51 -35.54 -29.01 10.42
C ILE A 51 -36.50 -28.30 11.40
N PRO A 52 -36.24 -27.05 11.84
CA PRO A 52 -37.19 -26.30 12.68
C PRO A 52 -38.50 -25.92 11.97
N ALA A 53 -38.51 -25.86 10.64
CA ALA A 53 -39.72 -25.52 9.87
C ALA A 53 -40.82 -26.57 10.05
N LEU A 54 -40.44 -27.84 10.26
CA LEU A 54 -41.36 -28.94 10.56
C LEU A 54 -42.10 -28.75 11.90
N ALA A 55 -41.53 -27.99 12.83
CA ALA A 55 -42.15 -27.65 14.11
C ALA A 55 -42.94 -26.34 14.05
N SER A 56 -42.38 -25.30 13.40
CA SER A 56 -43.07 -24.02 13.24
C SER A 56 -42.51 -23.21 12.08
N ASN A 57 -43.38 -22.74 11.18
CA ASN A 57 -42.97 -21.92 10.02
C ASN A 57 -42.29 -20.60 10.44
N LEU A 58 -42.74 -19.99 11.53
CA LEU A 58 -42.20 -18.73 12.05
C LEU A 58 -40.72 -18.85 12.48
N SER A 59 -40.32 -19.95 13.12
CA SER A 59 -38.95 -20.13 13.57
C SER A 59 -37.98 -20.23 12.39
N SER A 60 -38.39 -20.92 11.32
CA SER A 60 -37.59 -21.05 10.10
C SER A 60 -37.41 -19.71 9.37
N ILE A 61 -38.49 -18.90 9.28
CA ILE A 61 -38.41 -17.55 8.70
C ILE A 61 -37.43 -16.68 9.50
N VAL A 62 -37.51 -16.71 10.84
CA VAL A 62 -36.59 -15.93 11.70
C VAL A 62 -35.14 -16.38 11.49
N LEU A 63 -34.87 -17.68 11.42
CA LEU A 63 -33.52 -18.22 11.19
C LEU A 63 -32.99 -17.86 9.79
N LEU A 64 -33.85 -17.89 8.76
CA LEU A 64 -33.49 -17.49 7.40
C LEU A 64 -33.12 -16.00 7.33
N VAL A 65 -33.94 -15.14 7.93
CA VAL A 65 -33.66 -13.70 8.00
C VAL A 65 -32.36 -13.45 8.78
N LEU A 66 -32.14 -14.16 9.89
CA LEU A 66 -30.92 -14.06 10.67
C LEU A 66 -29.68 -14.48 9.85
N ALA A 67 -29.74 -15.62 9.15
CA ALA A 67 -28.67 -16.08 8.26
C ALA A 67 -28.34 -15.05 7.18
N ALA A 68 -29.38 -14.53 6.51
CA ALA A 68 -29.23 -13.50 5.48
C ALA A 68 -28.60 -12.21 6.06
N SER A 69 -29.06 -11.75 7.22
CA SER A 69 -28.51 -10.56 7.87
C SER A 69 -27.05 -10.74 8.27
N ALA A 70 -26.66 -11.90 8.79
CA ALA A 70 -25.29 -12.21 9.18
C ALA A 70 -24.36 -12.27 7.96
N ALA A 71 -24.82 -12.90 6.87
CA ALA A 71 -24.11 -12.96 5.62
C ALA A 71 -23.88 -11.56 5.00
N ILE A 72 -24.94 -10.73 4.95
CA ILE A 72 -24.86 -9.35 4.45
C ILE A 72 -23.93 -8.51 5.32
N ALA A 73 -24.06 -8.59 6.65
CA ALA A 73 -23.23 -7.83 7.58
C ALA A 73 -21.74 -8.20 7.41
N MET A 74 -21.43 -9.50 7.33
CA MET A 74 -20.05 -9.96 7.11
C MET A 74 -19.50 -9.49 5.75
N HIS A 75 -20.32 -9.53 4.70
CA HIS A 75 -19.93 -9.06 3.37
C HIS A 75 -19.58 -7.56 3.37
N LEU A 76 -20.43 -6.73 3.97
CA LEU A 76 -20.19 -5.30 4.08
C LEU A 76 -18.97 -4.99 4.95
N PHE A 77 -18.76 -5.73 6.03
CA PHE A 77 -17.59 -5.60 6.89
C PHE A 77 -16.29 -5.88 6.14
N LEU A 78 -16.22 -7.00 5.41
CA LEU A 78 -15.06 -7.35 4.60
C LEU A 78 -14.79 -6.33 3.49
N ARG A 79 -15.84 -5.84 2.82
CA ARG A 79 -15.68 -4.77 1.81
C ARG A 79 -15.06 -3.50 2.41
N ARG A 80 -15.52 -3.08 3.59
CA ARG A 80 -14.98 -1.92 4.29
C ARG A 80 -13.51 -2.14 4.69
N GLN A 81 -13.20 -3.31 5.25
CA GLN A 81 -11.81 -3.63 5.60
C GLN A 81 -10.88 -3.62 4.39
N ARG A 82 -11.31 -4.16 3.25
CA ARG A 82 -10.52 -4.11 2.01
C ARG A 82 -10.31 -2.69 1.52
N ALA A 83 -11.34 -1.85 1.54
CA ALA A 83 -11.20 -0.45 1.17
C ALA A 83 -10.18 0.27 2.07
N LEU A 84 -10.22 0.02 3.38
CA LEU A 84 -9.24 0.58 4.32
C LEU A 84 -7.83 0.02 4.07
N ALA A 85 -7.70 -1.28 3.80
CA ALA A 85 -6.42 -1.91 3.50
C ALA A 85 -5.79 -1.36 2.22
N LEU A 86 -6.59 -1.12 1.18
CA LEU A 86 -6.12 -0.48 -0.07
C LEU A 86 -5.64 0.95 0.19
N LEU A 87 -6.38 1.73 0.96
CA LEU A 87 -5.95 3.09 1.35
C LEU A 87 -4.66 3.07 2.17
N ALA A 88 -4.51 2.12 3.08
CA ALA A 88 -3.29 1.95 3.86
C ALA A 88 -2.10 1.52 2.99
N ALA A 89 -2.32 0.59 2.04
CA ALA A 89 -1.30 0.14 1.10
C ALA A 89 -0.82 1.28 0.20
N HIS A 90 -1.73 2.11 -0.33
CA HIS A 90 -1.34 3.29 -1.12
C HIS A 90 -0.52 4.29 -0.30
N ARG A 91 -0.89 4.55 0.96
CA ARG A 91 -0.10 5.42 1.84
C ARG A 91 1.29 4.84 2.13
N ALA A 92 1.37 3.54 2.41
CA ALA A 92 2.63 2.86 2.65
C ALA A 92 3.54 2.90 1.41
N GLN A 93 2.98 2.70 0.22
CA GLN A 93 3.70 2.79 -1.05
C GLN A 93 4.26 4.19 -1.29
N ARG A 94 3.47 5.25 -1.04
CA ARG A 94 3.94 6.65 -1.12
C ARG A 94 5.07 6.95 -0.15
N GLN A 95 4.93 6.49 1.11
CA GLN A 95 5.95 6.66 2.13
C GLN A 95 7.25 5.93 1.78
N ALA A 96 7.15 4.70 1.28
CA ALA A 96 8.31 3.94 0.82
C ALA A 96 9.03 4.66 -0.33
N GLY A 97 8.29 5.12 -1.35
CA GLY A 97 8.86 5.85 -2.48
C GLY A 97 9.50 7.19 -2.10
N LEU A 98 8.96 7.89 -1.09
CA LEU A 98 9.56 9.09 -0.53
C LEU A 98 10.83 8.77 0.26
N ALA A 99 10.80 7.73 1.10
CA ALA A 99 11.95 7.32 1.91
C ALA A 99 13.14 6.94 1.01
N THR A 100 12.91 6.16 -0.05
CA THR A 100 13.98 5.80 -1.00
C THR A 100 14.54 7.02 -1.72
N ALA A 101 13.70 7.99 -2.10
CA ALA A 101 14.16 9.21 -2.76
C ALA A 101 14.93 10.12 -1.80
N ALA A 102 14.51 10.19 -0.53
CA ALA A 102 15.21 10.95 0.50
C ALA A 102 16.59 10.35 0.82
N GLU A 103 16.68 9.02 0.91
CA GLU A 103 17.96 8.32 1.09
C GLU A 103 18.92 8.59 -0.08
N GLN A 104 18.43 8.52 -1.32
CA GLN A 104 19.22 8.87 -2.50
C GLN A 104 19.66 10.33 -2.49
N HIS A 105 18.76 11.26 -2.16
CA HIS A 105 19.08 12.68 -2.07
C HIS A 105 20.19 12.94 -1.05
N GLN A 106 20.08 12.35 0.15
CA GLN A 106 21.09 12.48 1.19
C GLN A 106 22.44 11.90 0.74
N GLY A 107 22.44 10.72 0.10
CA GLY A 107 23.67 10.12 -0.43
C GLY A 107 24.36 10.98 -1.49
N LEU A 108 23.60 11.68 -2.34
CA LEU A 108 24.14 12.62 -3.33
C LEU A 108 24.73 13.88 -2.67
N ILE A 109 24.06 14.41 -1.64
CA ILE A 109 24.59 15.54 -0.85
C ILE A 109 25.88 15.14 -0.15
N ASP A 110 25.90 13.98 0.52
CA ASP A 110 27.07 13.50 1.25
C ASP A 110 28.25 13.27 0.29
N HIS A 111 27.98 12.72 -0.90
CA HIS A 111 29.00 12.53 -1.94
C HIS A 111 29.55 13.86 -2.45
N TRP A 112 28.69 14.85 -2.72
CA TRP A 112 29.15 16.18 -3.10
C TRP A 112 29.94 16.87 -1.97
N ALA A 113 29.51 16.68 -0.72
CA ALA A 113 30.16 17.24 0.45
C ALA A 113 31.61 16.73 0.62
N CYS A 114 31.92 15.49 0.20
CA CYS A 114 33.29 14.98 0.17
C CYS A 114 34.21 15.87 -0.70
N TYR A 115 33.76 16.34 -1.86
CA TYR A 115 34.55 17.23 -2.72
C TYR A 115 34.83 18.61 -2.09
N LEU A 116 33.98 19.04 -1.15
CA LEU A 116 34.11 20.34 -0.49
C LEU A 116 34.88 20.27 0.83
N LEU A 117 34.67 19.19 1.59
CA LEU A 117 35.17 19.04 2.96
C LEU A 117 36.49 18.29 3.03
N ASP A 118 36.79 17.39 2.09
CA ASP A 118 38.05 16.65 2.06
C ASP A 118 39.12 17.44 1.29
N PRO A 119 40.20 17.89 1.95
CA PRO A 119 41.25 18.68 1.31
C PRO A 119 42.00 17.91 0.21
N ASP A 120 42.14 16.58 0.30
CA ASP A 120 42.81 15.79 -0.74
C ASP A 120 41.96 15.73 -2.02
N THR A 121 40.66 15.49 -1.85
CA THR A 121 39.70 15.43 -2.96
C THR A 121 39.47 16.82 -3.58
N ALA A 122 39.35 17.87 -2.77
CA ALA A 122 39.21 19.25 -3.24
C ALA A 122 40.41 19.71 -4.08
N SER A 123 41.64 19.29 -3.72
CA SER A 123 42.84 19.61 -4.50
C SER A 123 42.87 18.88 -5.85
N LYS A 124 42.30 17.68 -5.94
CA LYS A 124 42.27 16.86 -7.16
C LYS A 124 41.15 17.31 -8.13
N PHE A 125 40.06 17.84 -7.61
CA PHE A 125 38.89 18.26 -8.40
C PHE A 125 38.50 19.72 -8.12
N PRO A 126 39.35 20.72 -8.42
CA PRO A 126 39.06 22.12 -8.11
C PRO A 126 37.82 22.67 -8.85
N ALA A 127 37.49 22.08 -10.02
CA ALA A 127 36.30 22.43 -10.79
C ALA A 127 34.98 22.13 -10.05
N MET A 128 34.95 21.12 -9.18
CA MET A 128 33.77 20.74 -8.38
C MET A 128 33.38 21.82 -7.35
N THR A 129 34.32 22.65 -6.91
CA THR A 129 34.11 23.71 -5.92
C THR A 129 33.84 25.07 -6.60
N ASN A 130 34.08 25.19 -7.91
CA ASN A 130 33.95 26.44 -8.63
C ASN A 130 32.53 26.64 -9.20
N ILE A 131 31.75 27.48 -8.53
CA ILE A 131 30.35 27.79 -8.90
C ILE A 131 30.25 28.58 -10.21
N HIS A 132 31.34 29.19 -10.69
CA HIS A 132 31.34 29.89 -11.98
C HIS A 132 31.31 28.95 -13.19
N LEU A 133 31.60 27.66 -12.99
CA LEU A 133 31.46 26.66 -14.03
C LEU A 133 29.98 26.31 -14.24
N PRO A 134 29.50 26.27 -15.49
CA PRO A 134 28.08 26.06 -15.78
C PRO A 134 27.58 24.71 -15.27
N GLU A 135 28.42 23.68 -15.24
CA GLU A 135 28.11 22.34 -14.75
C GLU A 135 27.90 22.33 -13.22
N THR A 136 28.82 22.94 -12.48
CA THR A 136 28.72 23.07 -11.01
C THR A 136 27.55 23.98 -10.61
N ALA A 137 27.28 25.04 -11.36
CA ALA A 137 26.09 25.87 -11.17
C ALA A 137 24.79 25.12 -11.49
N ALA A 138 24.79 24.19 -12.46
CA ALA A 138 23.65 23.34 -12.74
C ALA A 138 23.40 22.34 -11.60
N LEU A 139 24.46 21.78 -11.01
CA LEU A 139 24.38 20.93 -9.82
C LEU A 139 23.77 21.65 -8.61
N VAL A 140 24.24 22.85 -8.28
CA VAL A 140 23.68 23.61 -7.14
C VAL A 140 22.20 23.98 -7.39
N ARG A 141 21.83 24.28 -8.64
CA ARG A 141 20.43 24.56 -9.01
C ARG A 141 19.54 23.33 -8.91
N SER A 142 19.99 22.16 -9.34
CA SER A 142 19.22 20.92 -9.22
C SER A 142 19.08 20.49 -7.76
N MET A 143 20.09 20.75 -6.92
CA MET A 143 20.00 20.53 -5.46
C MET A 143 18.93 21.42 -4.83
N ALA A 144 18.95 22.73 -5.12
CA ALA A 144 17.92 23.66 -4.65
C ALA A 144 16.51 23.30 -5.16
N ALA A 145 16.39 22.81 -6.39
CA ALA A 145 15.12 22.35 -6.94
C ALA A 145 14.60 21.11 -6.21
N ALA A 146 15.48 20.16 -5.87
CA ALA A 146 15.13 18.96 -5.11
C ALA A 146 14.65 19.31 -3.70
N GLU A 147 15.33 20.25 -3.02
CA GLU A 147 14.90 20.75 -1.70
C GLU A 147 13.52 21.41 -1.75
N GLN A 148 13.26 22.25 -2.75
CA GLN A 148 11.95 22.91 -2.92
C GLN A 148 10.80 21.92 -3.18
N LEU A 149 11.11 20.79 -3.82
CA LEU A 149 10.15 19.73 -4.12
C LEU A 149 10.01 18.69 -3.01
N THR A 150 10.69 18.88 -1.86
CA THR A 150 10.53 18.01 -0.69
C THR A 150 9.05 17.93 -0.31
N PRO A 151 8.41 16.74 -0.38
CA PRO A 151 6.95 16.65 -0.25
C PRO A 151 6.49 17.02 1.16
N ALA A 152 5.63 18.03 1.26
CA ALA A 152 4.92 18.36 2.49
C ALA A 152 3.67 17.48 2.67
N ILE A 153 3.19 17.38 3.92
CA ILE A 153 1.94 16.67 4.22
C ILE A 153 0.76 17.56 3.75
N PRO A 154 -0.24 17.03 3.02
CA PRO A 154 -0.48 15.61 2.69
C PRO A 154 0.30 15.10 1.46
N LEU A 155 0.83 13.86 1.56
CA LEU A 155 1.52 13.17 0.47
C LEU A 155 0.57 12.79 -0.68
N THR A 156 0.83 13.38 -1.85
CA THR A 156 0.19 13.02 -3.13
C THR A 156 1.16 12.21 -3.99
N ASP A 157 0.62 11.38 -4.91
CA ASP A 157 1.44 10.61 -5.83
C ASP A 157 2.27 11.53 -6.74
N ASP A 158 1.68 12.63 -7.20
CA ASP A 158 2.35 13.62 -8.06
C ASP A 158 3.52 14.31 -7.33
N ALA A 159 3.37 14.63 -6.05
CA ALA A 159 4.45 15.25 -5.27
C ALA A 159 5.62 14.28 -5.07
N VAL A 160 5.34 13.01 -4.73
CA VAL A 160 6.37 11.97 -4.60
C VAL A 160 7.09 11.75 -5.93
N ALA A 161 6.34 11.67 -7.04
CA ALA A 161 6.92 11.48 -8.37
C ALA A 161 7.76 12.69 -8.83
N SER A 162 7.31 13.91 -8.52
CA SER A 162 8.04 15.15 -8.84
C SER A 162 9.35 15.25 -8.05
N TYR A 163 9.32 14.92 -6.76
CA TYR A 163 10.52 14.84 -5.93
C TYR A 163 11.49 13.77 -6.44
N GLN A 164 11.01 12.56 -6.74
CA GLN A 164 11.83 11.49 -7.33
C GLN A 164 12.51 11.93 -8.63
N ARG A 165 11.77 12.59 -9.52
CA ARG A 165 12.34 13.11 -10.77
C ARG A 165 13.43 14.14 -10.49
N SER A 166 13.20 15.07 -9.56
CA SER A 166 14.20 16.08 -9.21
C SER A 166 15.47 15.47 -8.61
N VAL A 167 15.35 14.43 -7.79
CA VAL A 167 16.51 13.68 -7.27
C VAL A 167 17.26 12.96 -8.39
N THR A 168 16.57 12.41 -9.40
CA THR A 168 17.25 11.82 -10.57
C THR A 168 17.96 12.87 -11.43
N GLU A 169 17.38 14.07 -11.58
CA GLU A 169 18.02 15.19 -12.27
C GLU A 169 19.25 15.70 -11.51
N LEU A 170 19.20 15.73 -10.18
CA LEU A 170 20.34 16.02 -9.32
C LEU A 170 21.47 15.01 -9.54
N ALA A 171 21.17 13.71 -9.55
CA ALA A 171 22.16 12.67 -9.81
C ALA A 171 22.83 12.82 -11.19
N LEU A 172 22.05 13.14 -12.23
CA LEU A 172 22.59 13.40 -13.57
C LEU A 172 23.48 14.65 -13.58
N ALA A 173 23.06 15.74 -12.93
CA ALA A 173 23.85 16.96 -12.83
C ALA A 173 25.19 16.70 -12.14
N LEU A 174 25.19 15.91 -11.06
CA LEU A 174 26.41 15.53 -10.34
C LEU A 174 27.36 14.74 -11.24
N ALA A 175 26.87 13.70 -11.92
CA ALA A 175 27.69 12.90 -12.84
C ALA A 175 28.25 13.75 -14.01
N THR A 176 27.48 14.73 -14.52
CA THR A 176 27.98 15.63 -15.57
C THR A 176 29.06 16.57 -15.05
N ALA A 177 28.93 17.08 -13.82
CA ALA A 177 29.93 17.92 -13.19
C ALA A 177 31.22 17.13 -12.88
N GLU A 178 31.11 15.89 -12.40
CA GLU A 178 32.26 15.00 -12.19
C GLU A 178 33.02 14.74 -13.48
N LYS A 179 32.29 14.44 -14.57
CA LYS A 179 32.91 14.19 -15.87
C LYS A 179 33.58 15.44 -16.44
N ALA A 180 33.00 16.61 -16.25
CA ALA A 180 33.61 17.87 -16.66
C ALA A 180 34.89 18.14 -15.84
N ALA A 181 34.83 17.96 -14.52
CA ALA A 181 35.97 18.14 -13.62
C ALA A 181 37.13 17.15 -13.87
N ALA A 182 36.83 15.94 -14.36
CA ALA A 182 37.86 14.96 -14.74
C ALA A 182 38.58 15.30 -16.06
N ASN A 183 38.00 16.17 -16.90
CA ASN A 183 38.55 16.55 -18.21
C ASN A 183 39.29 17.90 -18.19
N THR A 184 39.32 18.59 -17.05
CA THR A 184 40.03 19.87 -16.83
C THR A 184 41.34 19.63 -16.11
#